data_AF-A0A2I1GR14-F1
#
_entry.id   AF-A0A2I1GR14-F1
#
_cell.length_a   1.000
_cell.length_b   1.000
_cell.length_c   1.000
_cell.angle_alpha   90.00
_cell.angle_beta   90.00
_cell.angle_gamma   90.00
#
_symmetry.space_group_name_H-M   'P 1'
#
loop_
_entity.id
_entity.type
_entity.pdbx_description
1 polymer ?
#
loop_
_entity_poly.entity_id
_entity_poly.type
_entity_poly.pdbx_seq_one_letter_code
_entity_poly.pdbx_strand_id
1 'polypeptide(L)'
;MTREKGKQNQPGKGVTQNLMQCKSSCDMNLNMLKKKQKSDEAFSSEYEYVYGIVTTATDWYFILHSTEGIYCTSKTEYRISLTEDAIKNPTELRKNVKRILEVIVGLLKDRVSASEEPANKKRRV
;
A
#
# COMPACT_ATOMS: atom_id res chain seq x y z
N MET A 1 42.16 11.82 -10.53
CA MET A 1 40.95 11.90 -9.68
C MET A 1 39.76 11.96 -10.64
N THR A 2 39.15 10.82 -10.95
CA THR A 2 38.14 10.71 -12.02
C THR A 2 36.76 10.70 -11.36
N ARG A 3 35.93 11.72 -11.64
CA ARG A 3 34.54 11.76 -11.20
C ARG A 3 33.77 10.68 -11.96
N GLU A 4 33.35 9.62 -11.28
CA GLU A 4 32.38 8.68 -11.83
C GLU A 4 31.04 9.40 -12.01
N LYS A 5 30.63 9.57 -13.28
CA LYS A 5 29.27 9.96 -13.64
C LYS A 5 28.35 8.84 -13.15
N GLY A 6 27.63 9.11 -12.06
CA GLY A 6 26.65 8.18 -11.49
C GLY A 6 25.69 7.67 -12.58
N LYS A 7 25.60 6.35 -12.70
CA LYS A 7 24.59 5.69 -13.53
C LYS A 7 23.22 6.19 -13.07
N GLN A 8 22.57 6.98 -13.92
CA GLN A 8 21.19 7.40 -13.72
C GLN A 8 20.33 6.15 -13.84
N ASN A 9 20.00 5.54 -12.70
CA ASN A 9 19.09 4.41 -12.64
C ASN A 9 17.75 4.86 -13.22
N GLN A 10 17.31 4.21 -14.29
CA GLN A 10 16.04 4.54 -14.94
C GLN A 10 14.91 4.38 -13.91
N PRO A 11 14.12 5.45 -13.62
CA PRO A 11 13.11 5.44 -12.55
C PRO A 11 12.13 4.27 -12.65
N GLY A 12 11.75 3.87 -13.87
CA GLY A 12 10.83 2.75 -14.10
C GLY A 12 11.36 1.38 -13.64
N LYS A 13 12.68 1.16 -13.64
CA LYS A 13 13.28 -0.10 -13.18
C LYS A 13 13.15 -0.25 -11.66
N GLY A 14 13.35 0.83 -10.92
CA GLY A 14 13.21 0.85 -9.46
C GLY A 14 11.78 0.61 -9.01
N VAL A 15 10.80 1.25 -9.68
CA VAL A 15 9.36 1.03 -9.41
C VAL A 15 8.99 -0.43 -9.66
N THR A 16 9.43 -1.01 -10.77
CA THR A 16 9.13 -2.40 -11.13
C THR A 16 9.69 -3.37 -10.08
N GLN A 17 10.92 -3.14 -9.63
CA GLN A 17 11.53 -3.95 -8.58
C GLN A 17 10.77 -3.85 -7.25
N ASN A 18 10.39 -2.64 -6.84
CA ASN A 18 9.64 -2.42 -5.61
C ASN A 18 8.25 -3.09 -5.70
N LEU A 19 7.59 -3.04 -6.86
CA LEU A 19 6.31 -3.70 -7.07
C LEU A 19 6.42 -5.23 -7.00
N MET A 20 7.47 -5.81 -7.59
CA MET A 20 7.73 -7.25 -7.51
C MET A 20 8.00 -7.71 -6.07
N GLN A 21 8.77 -6.93 -5.30
CA GLN A 21 9.00 -7.19 -3.88
C GLN A 21 7.72 -7.05 -3.05
N CYS A 22 6.91 -6.03 -3.36
CA CYS A 22 5.63 -5.80 -2.72
C CYS A 22 4.67 -6.96 -2.98
N LYS A 23 4.57 -7.43 -4.22
CA LYS A 23 3.77 -8.61 -4.59
C LYS A 23 4.15 -9.83 -3.74
N SER A 24 5.43 -10.19 -3.69
CA SER A 24 5.89 -11.33 -2.89
C SER A 24 5.55 -11.17 -1.40
N SER A 25 5.68 -9.97 -0.85
CA SER A 25 5.30 -9.66 0.53
C SER A 25 3.79 -9.77 0.76
N CYS A 26 2.98 -9.29 -0.18
CA CYS A 26 1.52 -9.41 -0.13
C CYS A 26 1.07 -10.86 -0.21
N ASP A 27 1.64 -11.66 -1.11
CA ASP A 27 1.35 -13.10 -1.25
C ASP A 27 1.63 -13.85 0.06
N MET A 28 2.78 -13.58 0.70
CA MET A 28 3.13 -14.19 2.00
C MET A 28 2.16 -13.78 3.10
N ASN A 29 1.81 -12.49 3.19
CA ASN A 29 0.87 -11.98 4.18
C ASN A 29 -0.54 -12.55 3.98
N LEU A 30 -1.02 -12.62 2.73
CA LEU A 30 -2.31 -13.20 2.40
C LEU A 30 -2.36 -14.69 2.77
N ASN A 31 -1.29 -15.44 2.49
CA ASN A 31 -1.18 -16.83 2.93
C ASN A 31 -1.19 -16.97 4.46
N MET A 32 -0.46 -16.10 5.17
CA MET A 32 -0.46 -16.08 6.63
C MET A 32 -1.85 -15.80 7.21
N LEU A 33 -2.59 -14.85 6.62
CA LEU A 33 -3.98 -14.58 6.99
C LEU A 33 -4.87 -15.83 6.80
N LYS A 34 -4.80 -16.49 5.64
CA LYS A 34 -5.53 -17.74 5.38
C LYS A 34 -5.19 -18.86 6.36
N LYS A 35 -3.93 -18.94 6.82
CA LYS A 35 -3.51 -19.93 7.83
C LYS A 35 -4.07 -19.59 9.21
N LYS A 36 -4.03 -18.31 9.62
CA LYS A 36 -4.58 -17.85 10.90
C LYS A 36 -6.10 -18.07 11.00
N GLN A 37 -6.84 -17.88 9.90
CA GLN A 37 -8.28 -18.19 9.82
C GLN A 37 -8.60 -19.66 10.14
N LYS A 38 -7.71 -20.60 9.77
CA LYS A 38 -7.92 -22.03 10.04
C LYS A 38 -7.68 -22.40 11.51
N SER A 39 -7.05 -21.53 12.29
CA SER A 39 -6.72 -21.77 13.70
C SER A 39 -7.50 -20.91 14.69
N ASP A 40 -8.10 -19.80 14.25
CA ASP A 40 -8.74 -18.81 15.11
C ASP A 40 -10.03 -18.28 14.46
N GLU A 41 -11.19 -18.67 15.00
CA GLU A 41 -12.52 -18.30 14.49
C GLU A 41 -12.84 -16.81 14.74
N ALA A 42 -12.19 -16.17 15.72
CA ALA A 42 -12.49 -14.80 16.17
C ALA A 42 -11.90 -13.69 15.28
N PHE A 43 -10.92 -14.02 14.43
CA PHE A 43 -10.30 -13.10 13.48
C PHE A 43 -10.38 -13.63 12.05
N SER A 44 -11.47 -14.35 11.74
CA SER A 44 -11.76 -14.75 10.37
C SER A 44 -12.03 -13.51 9.51
N SER A 45 -10.97 -12.84 9.04
CA SER A 45 -11.13 -11.78 8.06
C SER A 45 -11.67 -12.42 6.78
N GLU A 46 -12.96 -12.27 6.52
CA GLU A 46 -13.64 -12.77 5.31
C GLU A 46 -12.99 -12.26 4.01
N TYR A 47 -12.13 -11.25 4.15
CA TYR A 47 -11.46 -10.50 3.12
C TYR A 47 -10.18 -11.16 2.62
N GLU A 48 -10.26 -11.67 1.40
CA GLU A 48 -9.14 -12.28 0.68
C GLU A 48 -8.22 -11.26 0.00
N TYR A 49 -7.91 -10.15 0.68
CA TYR A 49 -6.99 -9.12 0.17
C TYR A 49 -6.06 -8.56 1.25
N VAL A 50 -5.04 -7.81 0.85
CA VAL A 50 -4.07 -7.08 1.71
C VAL A 50 -3.80 -5.70 1.08
N TYR A 51 -3.73 -4.65 1.90
CA TYR A 51 -3.26 -3.33 1.45
C TYR A 51 -1.73 -3.24 1.48
N GLY A 52 -1.15 -2.60 0.47
CA GLY A 52 0.28 -2.38 0.35
C GLY A 52 0.63 -0.94 -0.03
N ILE A 53 1.88 -0.55 0.22
CA ILE A 53 2.43 0.75 -0.18
C ILE A 53 3.71 0.49 -0.98
N VAL A 54 3.81 1.10 -2.16
CA VAL A 54 5.02 1.12 -2.99
C VAL A 54 5.47 2.56 -3.13
N THR A 55 6.76 2.84 -2.92
CA THR A 55 7.28 4.21 -3.03
C THR A 55 8.64 4.26 -3.73
N THR A 56 8.90 5.36 -4.44
CA THR A 56 10.21 5.77 -5.00
C THR A 56 10.87 6.87 -4.17
N ALA A 57 10.48 7.00 -2.89
CA ALA A 57 10.66 8.15 -2.01
C ALA A 57 9.77 9.35 -2.37
N THR A 58 9.74 9.77 -3.65
CA THR A 58 8.92 10.90 -4.09
C THR A 58 7.52 10.49 -4.47
N ASP A 59 7.36 9.37 -5.18
CA ASP A 59 6.05 8.91 -5.63
C ASP A 59 5.57 7.78 -4.72
N TRP A 60 4.27 7.78 -4.42
CA TRP A 60 3.62 6.87 -3.49
C TRP A 60 2.40 6.25 -4.16
N TYR A 61 2.37 4.92 -4.15
CA TYR A 61 1.31 4.10 -4.72
C TYR A 61 0.70 3.26 -3.61
N PHE A 62 -0.61 3.35 -3.46
CA PHE A 62 -1.37 2.52 -2.56
C PHE A 62 -2.02 1.41 -3.35
N ILE A 63 -1.81 0.17 -2.93
CA ILE A 63 -2.27 -1.02 -3.66
C ILE A 63 -3.19 -1.88 -2.80
N LEU A 64 -4.14 -2.53 -3.46
CA LEU A 64 -4.93 -3.63 -2.92
C LEU A 64 -4.50 -4.90 -3.66
N HIS A 65 -4.01 -5.89 -2.93
CA HIS A 65 -3.63 -7.20 -3.46
C HIS A 65 -4.66 -8.23 -3.02
N SER A 66 -5.36 -8.83 -3.97
CA SER A 66 -6.32 -9.91 -3.75
C SER A 66 -5.91 -11.18 -4.51
N THR A 67 -6.72 -12.24 -4.45
CA THR A 67 -6.58 -13.41 -5.33
C THR A 67 -6.82 -13.09 -6.80
N GLU A 68 -7.59 -12.07 -7.12
CA GLU A 68 -7.90 -11.66 -8.49
C GLU A 68 -6.77 -10.83 -9.13
N GLY A 69 -5.97 -10.16 -8.30
CA GLY A 69 -4.85 -9.36 -8.78
C GLY A 69 -4.47 -8.19 -7.89
N ILE A 70 -3.62 -7.32 -8.45
CA ILE A 70 -3.11 -6.10 -7.81
C ILE A 70 -3.81 -4.90 -8.43
N TYR A 71 -4.43 -4.10 -7.59
CA TYR A 71 -5.16 -2.90 -7.98
C TYR A 71 -4.53 -1.67 -7.34
N CYS A 72 -4.36 -0.59 -8.09
CA CYS A 72 -4.04 0.71 -7.52
C CYS A 72 -5.30 1.33 -6.93
N THR A 73 -5.26 1.78 -5.68
CA THR A 73 -6.44 2.38 -5.03
C THR A 73 -6.69 3.83 -5.46
N SER A 74 -5.73 4.46 -6.15
CA SER A 74 -5.84 5.84 -6.61
C SER A 74 -5.67 5.97 -8.13
N LYS A 75 -6.53 6.79 -8.74
CA LYS A 75 -6.41 7.18 -10.15
C LYS A 75 -5.25 8.13 -10.43
N THR A 76 -4.79 8.85 -9.41
CA THR A 76 -3.71 9.84 -9.49
C THR A 76 -2.60 9.48 -8.53
N GLU A 77 -1.35 9.73 -8.92
CA GLU A 77 -0.17 9.52 -8.10
C GLU A 77 -0.14 10.47 -6.89
N TYR A 78 0.35 9.98 -5.76
CA TYR A 78 0.67 10.82 -4.60
C TYR A 78 2.16 11.14 -4.65
N ARG A 79 2.50 12.43 -4.70
CA ARG A 79 3.89 12.87 -4.83
C ARG A 79 4.30 13.80 -3.71
N ILE A 80 5.41 13.49 -3.06
CA ILE A 80 6.11 14.36 -2.13
C ILE A 80 7.39 14.86 -2.81
N SER A 81 7.52 16.18 -2.94
CA SER A 81 8.77 16.79 -3.39
C SER A 81 9.72 16.95 -2.20
N LEU A 82 10.87 16.28 -2.27
CA LEU A 82 11.95 16.35 -1.27
C LEU A 82 13.09 17.25 -1.78
N THR A 83 12.75 18.40 -2.36
CA THR A 83 13.72 19.39 -2.82
C THR A 83 14.15 20.30 -1.68
N GLU A 84 15.30 20.95 -1.81
CA GLU A 84 15.79 21.90 -0.80
C GLU A 84 14.78 23.04 -0.56
N ASP A 85 14.11 23.51 -1.61
CA ASP A 85 13.07 24.54 -1.52
C ASP A 85 11.84 24.07 -0.74
N ALA A 86 11.46 22.79 -0.90
CA ALA A 86 10.38 22.20 -0.11
C ALA A 86 10.73 22.09 1.38
N ILE A 87 12.03 22.01 1.72
CA ILE A 87 12.49 22.05 3.11
C ILE A 87 12.46 23.49 3.65
N LYS A 88 12.89 24.47 2.85
CA LYS A 88 12.89 25.90 3.21
C LYS A 88 11.48 26.45 3.39
N ASN A 89 10.52 26.01 2.56
CA ASN A 89 9.10 26.33 2.70
C ASN A 89 8.26 25.05 2.74
N PRO A 90 8.07 24.45 3.92
CA PRO A 90 7.45 23.13 4.06
C PRO A 90 5.92 23.14 3.96
N THR A 91 5.30 24.23 3.50
CA THR A 91 3.84 24.34 3.40
C THR A 91 3.26 23.27 2.49
N GLU A 92 3.78 23.13 1.27
CA GLU A 92 3.35 22.10 0.33
C GLU A 92 3.75 20.69 0.78
N LEU A 93 4.94 20.54 1.39
CA LEU A 93 5.38 19.28 1.96
C LEU A 93 4.39 18.78 3.02
N ARG A 94 3.98 19.63 3.96
CA ARG A 94 3.01 19.31 5.01
C ARG A 94 1.64 18.93 4.44
N LYS A 95 1.16 19.64 3.42
CA LYS A 95 -0.11 19.31 2.74
C LYS A 95 -0.07 17.93 2.10
N ASN A 96 1.01 17.62 1.37
CA ASN A 96 1.15 16.33 0.70
C ASN A 96 1.30 15.17 1.68
N VAL A 97 2.09 15.35 2.75
CA VAL A 97 2.22 14.37 3.84
C VAL A 97 0.87 14.14 4.53
N LYS A 98 0.14 15.21 4.85
CA LYS A 98 -1.21 15.10 5.43
C LYS A 98 -2.13 14.27 4.54
N ARG A 99 -2.16 14.56 3.24
CA ARG A 99 -2.98 13.80 2.27
C ARG A 99 -2.63 12.32 2.24
N ILE A 100 -1.34 11.97 2.29
CA ILE A 100 -0.87 10.57 2.36
C ILE A 100 -1.32 9.88 3.66
N LEU A 101 -1.22 10.56 4.80
CA LEU A 101 -1.68 10.03 6.09
C LEU A 101 -3.20 9.82 6.11
N GLU A 102 -3.97 10.73 5.50
CA GLU A 102 -5.42 10.58 5.36
C GLU A 102 -5.80 9.32 4.57
N VAL A 103 -5.06 9.00 3.51
CA VAL A 103 -5.24 7.75 2.76
C VAL A 103 -4.95 6.54 3.64
N ILE A 104 -3.80 6.52 4.35
CA ILE A 104 -3.43 5.41 5.24
C ILE A 104 -4.51 5.19 6.31
N VAL A 105 -4.96 6.27 6.96
CA VAL A 105 -6.04 6.20 7.95
C VAL A 105 -7.34 5.68 7.33
N GLY A 106 -7.67 6.09 6.11
CA GLY A 106 -8.82 5.56 5.37
C GLY A 106 -8.74 4.06 5.13
N LEU A 107 -7.59 3.55 4.67
CA LEU A 107 -7.36 2.13 4.43
C LEU A 107 -7.40 1.30 5.74
N LEU A 108 -6.89 1.85 6.84
CA LEU A 108 -6.97 1.21 8.15
C LEU A 108 -8.41 1.15 8.67
N LYS A 109 -9.17 2.24 8.51
CA LYS A 109 -10.59 2.29 8.88
C LYS A 109 -11.42 1.30 8.06
N ASP A 110 -11.20 1.25 6.74
CA ASP A 110 -11.82 0.26 5.85
C ASP A 110 -11.61 -1.16 6.40
N ARG A 111 -10.38 -1.51 6.77
CA ARG A 111 -10.07 -2.82 7.38
C ARG A 111 -10.79 -3.10 8.68
N VAL A 112 -10.90 -2.11 9.56
CA VAL A 112 -11.60 -2.28 10.84
C VAL A 112 -13.10 -2.45 10.59
N SER A 113 -13.70 -1.60 9.76
CA SER A 113 -15.13 -1.66 9.43
C SER A 113 -15.52 -2.96 8.71
N ALA A 114 -14.65 -3.44 7.82
CA ALA A 114 -14.79 -4.73 7.17
C ALA A 114 -14.89 -5.87 8.21
N SER A 115 -14.10 -5.83 9.28
CA SER A 115 -14.13 -6.84 10.35
C SER A 115 -15.39 -6.82 11.23
N GLU A 116 -16.17 -5.74 11.22
CA GLU A 116 -17.35 -5.53 12.08
C GLU A 116 -18.68 -5.87 11.36
N GLU A 117 -18.66 -6.16 10.06
CA GLU A 117 -19.87 -6.66 9.38
C GLU A 117 -20.24 -8.06 9.92
N PRO A 118 -21.47 -8.26 10.43
CA PRO A 118 -21.85 -9.54 11.00
C PRO A 118 -22.01 -10.61 9.91
N ALA A 119 -21.40 -11.76 10.13
CA ALA A 119 -21.51 -13.00 9.35
C ALA A 119 -22.91 -13.65 9.38
N ASN A 120 -23.99 -12.88 9.17
CA ASN A 120 -25.38 -13.32 9.35
C ASN A 120 -26.23 -13.30 8.07
N LYS A 121 -25.71 -13.81 6.95
CA LYS A 121 -26.58 -14.25 5.83
C LYS A 121 -26.22 -15.63 5.32
N LYS A 122 -26.25 -16.63 6.21
CA LYS A 122 -26.60 -17.99 5.78
C LYS A 122 -28.08 -17.97 5.35
N ARG A 123 -28.31 -17.90 4.03
CA ARG A 123 -29.60 -18.23 3.42
C ARG A 123 -30.01 -19.62 3.90
N ARG A 124 -31.13 -19.71 4.62
CA ARG A 124 -31.88 -20.96 4.76
C ARG A 124 -32.40 -21.33 3.37
N VAL A 125 -32.04 -22.53 2.90
CA VAL A 125 -32.85 -23.30 1.95
C VAL A 125 -33.51 -24.39 2.77
#